data_AF-A0A3B8JIG0-F1
#
_entry.id   AF-A0A3B8JIG0-F1
#
_cell.length_a   1.000
_cell.length_b   1.000
_cell.length_c   1.000
_cell.angle_alpha   90.00
_cell.angle_beta   90.00
_cell.angle_gamma   90.00
#
_symmetry.space_group_name_H-M   'P 1'
#
loop_
_entity.id
_entity.type
_entity.pdbx_description
1 polymer ?
#
loop_
_entity_poly.entity_id
_entity_poly.type
_entity_poly.pdbx_seq_one_letter_code
_entity_poly.pdbx_strand_id
1 'polypeptide(L)'
;GRMLTKIVSKPQQSRVIESPFPVPWSQDRPIYINFDLWRRLPKPQRDLLLLRTVCWLLGIKWFKPDLYQGLSLAGLLGGIIELAQADAVGVVVAGSLSAIAATQVWRSTRSSQTELDADEGAIKVAIRRGYTETEAAQYLLA
;
A
#
# COMPACT_ATOMS: atom_id res chain seq x y z
N GLY A 1 3.93 8.96 -19.55
CA GLY A 1 3.61 8.18 -18.34
C GLY A 1 2.54 8.90 -17.55
N ARG A 2 1.50 8.20 -17.08
CA ARG A 2 0.48 8.81 -16.19
C ARG A 2 1.02 8.77 -14.76
N MET A 3 0.98 9.89 -14.05
CA MET A 3 1.30 9.90 -12.61
C MET A 3 0.21 9.12 -11.87
N LEU A 4 0.62 8.14 -11.06
CA LEU A 4 -0.28 7.30 -10.27
C LEU A 4 -0.75 7.97 -8.99
N THR A 5 -0.06 9.03 -8.53
CA THR A 5 -0.35 9.74 -7.29
C THR A 5 -0.72 11.19 -7.58
N LYS A 6 -1.58 11.77 -6.73
CA LYS A 6 -2.07 13.14 -6.86
C LYS A 6 -1.95 13.89 -5.54
N ILE A 7 -1.24 15.01 -5.52
CA ILE A 7 -1.16 15.87 -4.33
C ILE A 7 -2.43 16.71 -4.22
N VAL A 8 -3.04 16.73 -3.04
CA VAL A 8 -4.28 17.46 -2.76
C VAL A 8 -4.10 18.25 -1.46
N SER A 9 -4.41 19.54 -1.50
CA SER A 9 -4.38 20.40 -0.31
C SER A 9 -5.52 20.03 0.64
N LYS A 10 -5.20 19.82 1.92
CA LYS A 10 -6.16 19.55 3.01
C LYS A 10 -5.75 20.32 4.27
N PRO A 11 -5.97 21.64 4.34
CA PRO A 11 -5.53 22.45 5.48
C PRO A 11 -6.26 22.14 6.79
N GLN A 12 -7.43 21.49 6.75
CA GLN A 12 -8.22 21.14 7.93
C GLN A 12 -7.72 19.89 8.67
N GLN A 13 -6.84 19.07 8.06
CA GLN A 13 -6.36 17.84 8.70
C GLN A 13 -5.28 18.16 9.76
N SER A 14 -5.23 17.41 10.86
CA SER A 14 -4.23 17.62 11.92
C SER A 14 -2.85 17.05 11.59
N ARG A 15 -2.75 16.16 10.60
CA ARG A 15 -1.50 15.53 10.15
C ARG A 15 -0.84 16.33 9.03
N VAL A 16 0.49 16.33 8.99
CA VAL A 16 1.24 17.01 7.92
C VAL A 16 0.92 16.41 6.54
N ILE A 17 0.97 15.08 6.45
CA ILE A 17 0.73 14.30 5.26
C ILE A 17 -0.09 13.06 5.63
N GLU A 18 -1.06 12.73 4.79
CA GLU A 18 -1.88 11.54 4.95
C GLU A 18 -2.35 11.05 3.58
N SER A 19 -2.48 9.74 3.43
CA SER A 19 -3.08 9.14 2.25
C SER A 19 -4.10 8.09 2.68
N PRO A 20 -5.29 8.05 2.05
CA PRO A 20 -6.20 6.97 2.28
C PRO A 20 -5.56 5.68 1.76
N PHE A 21 -5.89 4.59 2.44
CA PHE A 21 -5.44 3.28 2.00
C PHE A 21 -5.95 2.99 0.59
N PRO A 22 -5.09 2.68 -0.39
CA PRO A 22 -5.52 2.39 -1.75
C PRO A 22 -6.36 1.11 -1.72
N VAL A 23 -7.54 1.15 -2.34
CA VAL A 23 -8.48 0.03 -2.45
C VAL A 23 -8.46 -0.54 -3.87
N PRO A 24 -8.80 -1.82 -4.11
CA PRO A 24 -8.58 -2.45 -5.41
C PRO A 24 -9.47 -1.89 -6.52
N TRP A 25 -10.61 -1.29 -6.17
CA TRP A 25 -11.57 -0.69 -7.11
C TRP A 25 -11.31 0.80 -7.40
N SER A 26 -10.24 1.40 -6.84
CA SER A 26 -9.88 2.80 -7.10
C SER A 26 -8.47 2.90 -7.66
N GLN A 27 -8.34 3.58 -8.80
CA GLN A 27 -7.03 3.94 -9.36
C GLN A 27 -6.47 5.22 -8.74
N ASP A 28 -7.32 6.05 -8.13
CA ASP A 28 -6.90 7.29 -7.50
C ASP A 28 -6.09 7.02 -6.23
N ARG A 29 -4.90 7.62 -6.15
CA ARG A 29 -4.00 7.57 -4.99
C ARG A 29 -3.68 9.00 -4.53
N PRO A 30 -4.60 9.66 -3.81
CA PRO A 30 -4.37 11.02 -3.36
C PRO A 30 -3.37 11.04 -2.19
N ILE A 31 -2.54 12.08 -2.18
CA ILE A 31 -1.66 12.45 -1.09
C ILE A 31 -2.19 13.76 -0.53
N TYR A 32 -2.82 13.70 0.64
CA TYR A 32 -3.35 14.87 1.32
C TYR A 32 -2.24 15.54 2.12
N ILE A 33 -2.00 16.82 1.83
CA ILE A 33 -0.99 17.61 2.53
C ILE A 33 -1.67 18.79 3.22
N ASN A 34 -1.42 18.93 4.52
CA ASN A 34 -1.65 20.18 5.22
C ASN A 34 -0.45 21.09 4.97
N PHE A 35 -0.59 22.03 4.03
CA PHE A 35 0.53 22.91 3.67
C PHE A 35 0.94 23.88 4.79
N ASP A 36 0.07 24.16 5.76
CA ASP A 36 0.38 25.02 6.90
C ASP A 36 1.31 24.32 7.90
N LEU A 37 1.12 23.02 8.10
CA LEU A 37 2.03 22.18 8.88
C LEU A 37 3.27 21.80 8.07
N TRP A 38 3.11 21.49 6.77
CA TRP A 38 4.20 21.14 5.85
C TRP A 38 5.31 22.18 5.85
N ARG A 39 4.97 23.47 5.76
CA ARG A 39 5.95 24.56 5.71
C ARG A 39 6.79 24.71 6.99
N ARG A 40 6.35 24.11 8.12
CA ARG A 40 7.10 24.12 9.39
C ARG A 40 8.21 23.07 9.42
N LEU A 41 8.17 22.08 8.52
CA LEU A 41 9.18 21.03 8.46
C LEU A 41 10.40 21.48 7.62
N PRO A 42 11.62 21.10 8.04
CA PRO A 42 12.82 21.22 7.22
C PRO A 42 12.63 20.59 5.84
N LYS A 43 13.31 21.14 4.83
CA LYS A 43 13.23 20.64 3.44
C LYS A 43 13.55 19.13 3.33
N PRO A 44 14.59 18.59 3.99
CA PRO A 44 14.88 17.16 3.92
C PRO A 44 13.75 16.28 4.46
N GLN A 45 13.19 16.65 5.62
CA GLN A 45 12.09 15.92 6.23
C GLN A 45 10.84 15.91 5.33
N ARG A 46 10.52 17.04 4.71
CA ARG A 46 9.46 17.12 3.69
C ARG A 46 9.71 16.17 2.52
N ASP A 47 10.93 16.15 1.99
CA ASP A 47 11.28 15.30 0.86
C ASP A 47 11.10 13.82 1.22
N LEU A 48 11.64 13.39 2.36
CA LEU A 48 11.56 12.01 2.83
C LEU A 48 10.13 11.57 3.15
N LEU A 49 9.32 12.41 3.79
CA LEU A 49 7.90 12.11 4.05
C LEU A 49 7.09 11.93 2.76
N LEU A 50 7.36 12.76 1.74
CA LEU A 50 6.70 12.61 0.44
C LEU A 50 7.15 11.34 -0.27
N LEU A 51 8.46 11.07 -0.28
CA LEU A 51 9.04 9.87 -0.90
C LEU A 51 8.50 8.60 -0.28
N ARG A 52 8.51 8.51 1.06
CA ARG A 52 7.90 7.42 1.83
C ARG A 52 6.45 7.20 1.45
N THR A 53 5.65 8.27 1.43
CA THR A 53 4.22 8.18 1.09
C THR A 53 4.00 7.67 -0.34
N VAL A 54 4.82 8.14 -1.28
CA VAL A 54 4.79 7.66 -2.68
C VAL A 54 5.20 6.18 -2.74
N CYS A 55 6.28 5.78 -2.07
CA CYS A 55 6.75 4.40 -2.03
C CYS A 55 5.70 3.46 -1.42
N TRP A 56 5.05 3.86 -0.34
CA TRP A 56 3.94 3.14 0.29
C TRP A 56 2.77 2.96 -0.69
N LEU A 57 2.31 4.05 -1.31
CA LEU A 57 1.23 4.01 -2.29
C LEU A 57 1.54 3.13 -3.50
N LEU A 58 2.79 3.08 -3.97
CA LEU A 58 3.19 2.25 -5.10
C LEU A 58 3.49 0.79 -4.71
N GLY A 59 3.88 0.55 -3.46
CA GLY A 59 4.15 -0.79 -2.91
C GLY A 59 2.89 -1.62 -2.70
N ILE A 60 1.76 -0.98 -2.41
CA ILE A 60 0.47 -1.66 -2.21
C ILE A 60 -0.06 -2.21 -3.53
N LYS A 61 0.05 -3.54 -3.66
CA LYS A 61 -0.46 -4.34 -4.77
C LYS A 61 -1.51 -5.32 -4.25
N TRP A 62 -2.78 -5.06 -4.57
CA TRP A 62 -3.90 -5.93 -4.21
C TRP A 62 -3.88 -7.29 -4.89
N PHE A 63 -3.25 -7.36 -6.07
CA PHE A 63 -3.08 -8.58 -6.82
C PHE A 63 -1.60 -8.67 -7.23
N LYS A 64 -0.85 -9.53 -6.55
CA LYS A 64 0.45 -10.03 -7.04
C LYS A 64 0.19 -11.44 -7.58
N PRO A 65 -0.02 -11.62 -8.89
CA PRO A 65 0.01 -12.96 -9.47
C PRO A 65 1.47 -13.42 -9.46
N ASP A 66 1.89 -14.11 -8.41
CA ASP A 66 3.09 -14.95 -8.50
C ASP A 66 2.70 -16.18 -9.34
N LEU A 67 3.50 -16.56 -10.33
CA LEU A 67 3.15 -17.59 -11.31
C LEU A 67 2.81 -18.94 -10.64
N TYR A 68 3.53 -19.27 -9.57
CA TYR A 68 3.27 -20.46 -8.75
C TYR A 68 2.01 -20.33 -7.87
N GLN A 69 1.66 -19.11 -7.45
CA GLN A 69 0.38 -18.85 -6.78
C GLN A 69 -0.79 -18.86 -7.76
N GLY A 70 -0.58 -18.50 -9.03
CA GLY A 70 -1.61 -18.51 -10.07
C GLY A 70 -2.10 -19.93 -10.39
N LEU A 71 -1.18 -20.90 -10.45
CA LEU A 71 -1.51 -22.30 -10.72
C LEU A 71 -2.29 -22.94 -9.56
N SER A 72 -1.85 -22.68 -8.32
CA SER A 72 -2.55 -23.18 -7.13
C SER A 72 -3.91 -22.51 -6.94
N LEU A 73 -4.02 -21.21 -7.19
CA LEU A 73 -5.28 -20.47 -7.12
C LEU A 73 -6.28 -20.95 -8.18
N ALA A 74 -5.84 -21.26 -9.39
CA ALA A 74 -6.71 -21.80 -10.44
C ALA A 74 -7.29 -23.17 -10.07
N GLY A 75 -6.48 -24.08 -9.50
CA GLY A 75 -6.96 -25.38 -9.02
C GLY A 75 -7.94 -25.24 -7.84
N LEU A 76 -7.65 -24.32 -6.92
CA LEU A 76 -8.51 -24.04 -5.77
C LEU A 76 -9.86 -23.44 -6.20
N LEU A 77 -9.85 -22.47 -7.13
CA LEU A 77 -11.06 -21.89 -7.69
C LEU A 77 -11.87 -22.91 -8.49
N GLY A 78 -11.23 -23.79 -9.26
CA GLY A 78 -11.89 -24.88 -9.98
C GLY A 78 -12.64 -25.84 -9.04
N GLY A 79 -11.99 -26.30 -7.97
CA GLY A 79 -12.62 -27.17 -6.98
C GLY A 79 -13.73 -26.48 -6.18
N ILE A 80 -13.57 -25.19 -5.86
CA ILE A 80 -14.61 -24.40 -5.18
C ILE A 80 -15.86 -24.27 -6.07
N ILE A 81 -15.69 -24.01 -7.37
CA ILE A 81 -16.82 -23.87 -8.31
C ILE A 81 -17.58 -25.20 -8.43
N GLU A 82 -16.86 -26.31 -8.52
CA GLU A 82 -17.45 -27.66 -8.60
C GLU A 82 -18.24 -28.01 -7.34
N LEU A 83 -17.69 -27.73 -6.15
CA LEU A 83 -18.36 -27.95 -4.87
C LEU A 83 -19.58 -27.03 -4.68
N ALA A 84 -19.49 -25.76 -5.10
CA ALA A 84 -20.58 -24.80 -4.98
C ALA A 84 -21.77 -25.14 -5.90
N GLN A 85 -21.53 -25.80 -7.04
CA GLN A 85 -22.59 -26.30 -7.92
C GLN A 85 -23.24 -27.58 -7.38
N ALA A 86 -22.57 -28.33 -6.49
CA ALA A 86 -23.03 -29.63 -6.02
C ALA A 86 -24.01 -29.55 -4.83
N ASP A 87 -23.79 -28.66 -3.84
CA ASP A 87 -24.66 -28.55 -2.65
C ASP A 87 -24.45 -27.26 -1.82
N ALA A 88 -25.38 -26.98 -0.90
CA ALA A 88 -25.33 -25.86 0.06
C ALA A 88 -24.06 -25.86 0.92
N VAL A 89 -23.51 -27.04 1.26
CA VAL A 89 -22.23 -27.16 1.97
C VAL A 89 -21.08 -26.55 1.16
N GLY A 90 -21.09 -26.73 -0.16
CA GLY A 90 -20.09 -26.14 -1.05
C GLY A 90 -20.13 -24.62 -1.07
N VAL A 91 -21.32 -24.02 -1.05
CA VAL A 91 -21.50 -22.56 -0.95
C VAL A 91 -20.94 -22.02 0.36
N VAL A 92 -21.16 -22.71 1.48
CA VAL A 92 -20.63 -22.30 2.80
C VAL A 92 -19.10 -22.38 2.83
N VAL A 93 -18.53 -23.47 2.34
CA VAL A 93 -17.07 -23.65 2.26
C VAL A 93 -16.44 -22.59 1.35
N ALA A 94 -17.02 -22.36 0.16
CA ALA A 94 -16.58 -21.32 -0.77
C ALA A 94 -16.59 -19.93 -0.14
N GLY A 95 -17.69 -19.58 0.54
CA GLY A 95 -17.85 -18.29 1.21
C GLY A 95 -16.84 -18.08 2.33
N SER A 96 -16.63 -19.09 3.19
CA SER A 96 -15.68 -19.01 4.31
C SER A 96 -14.22 -18.86 3.85
N LEU A 97 -13.78 -19.64 2.86
CA LEU A 97 -12.44 -19.54 2.28
C LEU A 97 -12.21 -18.16 1.64
N SER A 98 -13.21 -17.66 0.90
CA SER A 98 -13.15 -16.34 0.29
C SER A 98 -13.01 -15.23 1.34
N ALA A 99 -13.76 -15.32 2.45
CA ALA A 99 -13.67 -14.37 3.56
C ALA A 99 -12.29 -14.41 4.25
N ILE A 100 -11.72 -15.60 4.45
CA ILE A 100 -10.38 -15.77 5.04
C ILE A 100 -9.31 -15.16 4.12
N ALA A 101 -9.36 -15.48 2.81
CA ALA A 101 -8.42 -14.95 1.83
C ALA A 101 -8.47 -13.42 1.76
N ALA A 102 -9.67 -12.84 1.70
CA ALA A 102 -9.84 -11.38 1.73
C ALA A 102 -9.26 -10.75 3.01
N THR A 103 -9.50 -11.38 4.16
CA THR A 103 -8.97 -10.91 5.45
C THR A 103 -7.44 -11.01 5.50
N GLN A 104 -6.86 -12.07 4.93
CA GLN A 104 -5.41 -12.26 4.90
C GLN A 104 -4.73 -11.21 4.01
N VAL A 105 -5.29 -10.92 2.83
CA VAL A 105 -4.79 -9.86 1.94
C VAL A 105 -4.89 -8.48 2.59
N TRP A 106 -6.00 -8.21 3.28
CA TRP A 106 -6.17 -6.96 4.01
C TRP A 106 -5.11 -6.78 5.10
N ARG A 107 -4.88 -7.83 5.90
CA ARG A 107 -3.88 -7.83 6.97
C ARG A 107 -2.45 -7.71 6.44
N SER A 108 -2.10 -8.43 5.38
CA SER A 108 -0.75 -8.38 4.82
C SER A 108 -0.42 -7.01 4.26
N THR A 109 -1.38 -6.36 3.61
CA THR A 109 -1.22 -5.05 2.97
C THR A 109 -1.23 -3.89 3.99
N ARG A 110 -1.75 -4.11 5.21
CA ARG A 110 -1.70 -3.16 6.34
C ARG A 110 -0.69 -3.56 7.42
N SER A 111 0.31 -4.37 7.07
CA SER A 111 1.31 -4.84 8.02
C SER A 111 2.42 -3.80 8.22
N SER A 112 3.12 -3.88 9.37
CA SER A 112 4.34 -3.09 9.60
C SER A 112 5.40 -3.31 8.53
N GLN A 113 5.42 -4.50 7.89
CA GLN A 113 6.33 -4.78 6.78
C GLN A 113 6.09 -3.81 5.60
N THR A 114 4.85 -3.45 5.31
CA THR A 114 4.53 -2.52 4.21
C THR A 114 5.04 -1.10 4.52
N GLU A 115 5.04 -0.70 5.79
CA GLU A 115 5.64 0.57 6.22
C GLU A 115 7.16 0.53 6.11
N LEU A 116 7.81 -0.57 6.53
CA LEU A 116 9.25 -0.76 6.42
C LEU A 116 9.72 -0.78 4.96
N ASP A 117 9.01 -1.48 4.08
CA ASP A 117 9.30 -1.52 2.63
C ASP A 117 9.18 -0.11 2.01
N ALA A 118 8.24 0.70 2.50
CA ALA A 118 8.07 2.07 2.04
C ALA A 118 9.23 2.98 2.50
N ASP A 119 9.68 2.82 3.75
CA ASP A 119 10.84 3.54 4.29
C ASP A 119 12.13 3.16 3.53
N GLU A 120 12.36 1.87 3.31
CA GLU A 120 13.51 1.38 2.52
C GLU A 120 13.46 1.92 1.07
N GLY A 121 12.27 1.92 0.46
CA GLY A 121 12.05 2.50 -0.86
C GLY A 121 12.37 4.00 -0.89
N ALA A 122 11.94 4.75 0.12
CA ALA A 122 12.21 6.17 0.23
C ALA A 122 13.70 6.47 0.38
N ILE A 123 14.40 5.72 1.23
CA ILE A 123 15.85 5.82 1.42
C ILE A 123 16.59 5.55 0.11
N LYS A 124 16.24 4.49 -0.63
CA LYS A 124 16.85 4.17 -1.94
C LYS A 124 16.69 5.32 -2.95
N VAL A 125 15.54 6.00 -2.95
CA VAL A 125 15.30 7.16 -3.81
C VAL A 125 16.06 8.40 -3.30
N ALA A 126 16.12 8.61 -1.99
CA ALA A 126 16.84 9.72 -1.36
C ALA A 126 18.34 9.65 -1.63
N ILE A 127 18.96 8.47 -1.55
CA ILE A 127 20.38 8.29 -1.86
C ILE A 127 20.70 8.75 -3.30
N ARG A 128 19.83 8.45 -4.26
CA ARG A 128 19.96 8.93 -5.65
C ARG A 128 19.81 10.43 -5.81
N ARG A 129 19.25 11.11 -4.80
CA ARG A 129 19.09 12.57 -4.72
C ARG A 129 20.21 13.26 -3.94
N GLY A 130 21.22 12.50 -3.49
CA GLY A 130 22.40 13.03 -2.82
C GLY A 130 22.36 12.99 -1.29
N TYR A 131 21.34 12.38 -0.68
CA TYR A 131 21.34 12.13 0.76
C TYR A 131 22.26 10.96 1.11
N THR A 132 22.84 10.97 2.31
CA THR A 132 23.41 9.76 2.88
C THR A 132 22.31 8.86 3.44
N GLU A 133 22.57 7.55 3.54
CA GLU A 133 21.60 6.60 4.10
C GLU A 133 21.22 6.95 5.54
N THR A 134 22.20 7.31 6.38
CA THR A 134 21.99 7.68 7.78
C THR A 134 21.18 8.96 7.93
N GLU A 135 21.47 9.97 7.11
CA GLU A 135 20.71 11.21 7.06
C GLU A 135 19.26 10.98 6.63
N ALA A 136 19.06 10.19 5.56
CA ALA A 136 17.74 9.85 5.06
C ALA A 136 16.91 9.08 6.11
N ALA A 137 17.51 8.10 6.78
CA ALA A 137 16.87 7.37 7.87
C ALA A 137 16.51 8.29 9.05
N GLN A 138 17.41 9.20 9.43
CA GLN A 138 17.15 10.13 10.53
C GLN A 138 15.94 11.04 10.27
N TYR A 139 15.76 11.50 9.03
CA TYR A 139 14.59 12.30 8.66
C TYR A 139 13.27 11.52 8.61
N LEU A 140 13.30 10.18 8.64
CA LEU A 140 12.11 9.32 8.71
C LEU A 140 11.68 8.98 10.15
N LEU A 141 12.55 9.18 11.15
CA LEU A 141 12.27 8.86 12.55
C LEU A 141 11.42 9.91 13.30
N ALA A 142 11.13 11.04 12.66
CA ALA A 142 10.54 12.23 13.28
C ALA A 142 9.01 12.27 13.20
#